data_AF-A0A729IR44-F1
#
_entry.id   AF-A0A729IR44-F1
#
_cell.length_a   1.000
_cell.length_b   1.000
_cell.length_c   1.000
_cell.angle_alpha   90.00
_cell.angle_beta   90.00
_cell.angle_gamma   90.00
#
_symmetry.space_group_name_H-M   'P 1'
#
loop_
_entity.id
_entity.type
_entity.pdbx_description
1 polymer ?
#
loop_
_entity_poly.entity_id
_entity_poly.type
_entity_poly.pdbx_seq_one_letter_code
_entity_poly.pdbx_strand_id
1 'polypeptide(L)'
;NTESSATHFHRGSASEGRAVLTNKVVKDFMLQTLNDIDIRGSASKDPAYASQTREAILSAVYSKNKDQCCNLLISKGINIAPFLQEIGEAAKNAGLPGTTKNDVFTPSGAGANPFITPLISSANSKYPRMFINQHQQASFKIYAEKIIMTEVAPLFNECAMPTPQQFQLILENIANKYIQNTP
;
A
#
# COMPACT_ATOMS: atom_id res chain seq x y z
N ASN A 1 -70.54 18.02 0.52
CA ASN A 1 -69.85 16.89 1.17
C ASN A 1 -68.51 16.67 0.49
N THR A 2 -67.48 17.03 1.21
CA THR A 2 -66.07 17.04 0.84
C THR A 2 -65.50 15.65 1.09
N GLU A 3 -65.00 14.96 0.06
CA GLU A 3 -64.19 13.76 0.24
C GLU A 3 -62.86 13.91 -0.51
N SER A 4 -61.82 14.05 0.30
CA SER A 4 -60.41 14.14 -0.07
C SER A 4 -59.88 12.73 -0.31
N SER A 5 -59.47 12.42 -1.54
CA SER A 5 -58.77 11.17 -1.85
C SER A 5 -57.34 11.26 -1.35
N ALA A 6 -57.05 10.55 -0.26
CA ALA A 6 -55.73 10.45 0.34
C ALA A 6 -54.71 9.83 -0.63
N THR A 7 -53.71 10.61 -1.02
CA THR A 7 -52.52 10.14 -1.72
C THR A 7 -51.72 9.20 -0.80
N HIS A 8 -51.66 7.93 -1.17
CA HIS A 8 -50.88 6.89 -0.51
C HIS A 8 -49.38 7.15 -0.78
N PHE A 9 -48.68 7.78 0.17
CA PHE A 9 -47.22 7.87 0.13
C PHE A 9 -46.64 6.48 0.43
N HIS A 10 -45.96 5.88 -0.54
CA HIS A 10 -45.09 4.73 -0.30
C HIS A 10 -43.96 5.18 0.63
N ARG A 11 -44.10 4.81 1.91
CA ARG A 11 -43.06 4.89 2.92
C ARG A 11 -41.93 3.96 2.46
N GLY A 12 -40.91 4.54 1.82
CA GLY A 12 -39.67 3.84 1.50
C GLY A 12 -39.14 3.15 2.76
N SER A 13 -38.77 1.89 2.60
CA SER A 13 -38.16 1.06 3.63
C SER A 13 -36.97 1.81 4.24
N ALA A 14 -37.16 2.35 5.45
CA ALA A 14 -36.11 3.00 6.22
C ALA A 14 -35.28 1.98 7.02
N SER A 15 -35.08 0.77 6.50
CA SER A 15 -34.33 -0.29 7.21
C SER A 15 -32.91 -0.52 6.70
N GLU A 16 -32.49 0.11 5.60
CA GLU A 16 -31.08 0.03 5.13
C GLU A 16 -30.17 1.09 5.80
N GLY A 17 -30.73 2.01 6.58
CA GLY A 17 -30.07 3.28 6.94
C GLY A 17 -29.25 3.32 8.23
N ARG A 18 -29.05 2.20 8.96
CA ARG A 18 -28.21 2.19 10.18
C ARG A 18 -27.43 0.88 10.35
N ALA A 19 -26.77 0.41 9.29
CA ALA A 19 -25.64 -0.48 9.52
C ALA A 19 -24.61 0.31 10.36
N VAL A 20 -24.28 -0.17 11.56
CA VAL A 20 -23.21 0.41 12.36
C VAL A 20 -21.95 0.39 11.50
N LEU A 21 -21.45 1.56 11.15
CA LEU A 21 -20.24 1.68 10.34
C LEU A 21 -19.07 1.19 11.19
N THR A 22 -18.50 0.05 10.80
CA THR A 22 -17.37 -0.57 11.50
C THR A 22 -16.13 -0.58 10.60
N ASN A 23 -14.96 -0.79 11.22
CA ASN A 23 -13.72 -1.03 10.47
C ASN A 23 -13.85 -2.18 9.47
N LYS A 24 -14.67 -3.21 9.78
CA LYS A 24 -14.91 -4.34 8.89
C LYS A 24 -15.57 -3.90 7.59
N VAL A 25 -16.59 -3.05 7.65
CA VAL A 25 -17.30 -2.54 6.46
C VAL A 25 -16.35 -1.80 5.52
N VAL A 26 -15.45 -0.98 6.06
CA VAL A 26 -14.46 -0.26 5.26
C VAL A 26 -13.44 -1.22 4.65
N LYS A 27 -12.93 -2.19 5.43
CA LYS A 27 -11.97 -3.20 4.96
C LYS A 27 -12.55 -4.08 3.85
N ASP A 28 -13.78 -4.55 4.02
CA ASP A 28 -14.46 -5.36 3.01
C ASP A 28 -14.69 -4.54 1.71
N PHE A 29 -15.02 -3.25 1.83
CA PHE A 29 -15.12 -2.36 0.67
C PHE A 29 -13.78 -2.15 -0.05
N MET A 30 -12.68 -2.00 0.69
CA MET A 30 -11.34 -1.89 0.10
C MET A 30 -10.95 -3.19 -0.62
N LEU A 31 -11.29 -4.34 -0.05
CA LEU A 31 -11.06 -5.63 -0.71
C LEU A 31 -11.87 -5.75 -2.01
N GLN A 32 -13.14 -5.35 -2.01
CA GLN A 32 -13.93 -5.32 -3.23
C GLN A 32 -13.32 -4.39 -4.28
N THR A 33 -12.90 -3.18 -3.87
CA THR A 33 -12.25 -2.23 -4.78
C THR A 33 -10.95 -2.81 -5.36
N LEU A 34 -10.18 -3.57 -4.56
CA LEU A 34 -8.98 -4.25 -5.05
C LEU A 34 -9.31 -5.35 -6.07
N ASN A 35 -10.37 -6.12 -5.83
CA ASN A 35 -10.84 -7.13 -6.78
C ASN A 35 -11.28 -6.48 -8.11
N ASP A 36 -11.95 -5.33 -8.04
CA ASP A 36 -12.41 -4.59 -9.22
C ASP A 36 -11.25 -3.97 -10.03
N ILE A 37 -10.11 -3.69 -9.39
CA ILE A 37 -8.87 -3.28 -10.09
C ILE A 37 -8.31 -4.44 -10.93
N ASP A 38 -8.58 -5.69 -10.54
CA ASP A 38 -8.14 -6.91 -11.24
C ASP A 38 -6.66 -6.88 -11.64
N ILE A 39 -5.78 -6.75 -10.64
CA ILE A 39 -4.33 -6.66 -10.86
C ILE A 39 -3.81 -7.87 -11.63
N ARG A 40 -4.21 -9.08 -11.24
CA ARG A 40 -3.77 -10.33 -11.88
C ARG A 40 -4.33 -10.48 -13.28
N GLY A 41 -5.61 -10.18 -13.51
CA GLY A 41 -6.20 -10.25 -14.84
C GLY A 41 -5.65 -9.20 -15.79
N SER A 42 -5.23 -8.02 -15.29
CA SER A 42 -4.52 -7.02 -16.08
C SER A 42 -3.10 -7.47 -16.41
N ALA A 43 -2.36 -8.00 -15.42
CA ALA A 43 -1.01 -8.50 -15.60
C ALA A 43 -0.91 -9.71 -16.53
N SER A 44 -1.93 -10.58 -16.56
CA SER A 44 -1.94 -11.72 -17.49
C SER A 44 -2.19 -11.33 -18.95
N LYS A 45 -2.80 -10.16 -19.18
CA LYS A 45 -3.10 -9.63 -20.52
C LYS A 45 -2.02 -8.69 -21.04
N ASP A 46 -1.32 -8.00 -20.14
CA ASP A 46 -0.30 -7.01 -20.48
C ASP A 46 1.02 -7.26 -19.72
N PRO A 47 2.06 -7.76 -20.42
CA PRO A 47 3.39 -7.97 -19.84
C PRO A 47 4.03 -6.68 -19.29
N ALA A 48 3.76 -5.52 -19.90
CA ALA A 48 4.29 -4.24 -19.43
C ALA A 48 3.65 -3.87 -18.08
N TYR A 49 2.33 -4.02 -17.97
CA TYR A 49 1.62 -3.87 -16.70
C TYR A 49 2.16 -4.83 -15.62
N ALA A 50 2.44 -6.09 -15.98
CA ALA A 50 3.01 -7.06 -15.05
C ALA A 50 4.39 -6.62 -14.54
N SER A 51 5.28 -6.15 -15.42
CA SER A 51 6.62 -5.66 -15.03
C SER A 51 6.53 -4.42 -14.15
N GLN A 52 5.76 -3.42 -14.58
CA GLN A 52 5.56 -2.19 -13.83
C GLN A 52 4.95 -2.47 -12.45
N THR A 53 4.04 -3.42 -12.35
CA THR A 53 3.46 -3.85 -11.08
C THR A 53 4.53 -4.43 -10.16
N ARG A 54 5.36 -5.37 -10.62
CA ARG A 54 6.43 -5.95 -9.80
C ARG A 54 7.40 -4.88 -9.31
N GLU A 55 7.85 -4.03 -10.22
CA GLU A 55 8.80 -2.94 -9.93
C GLU A 55 8.22 -1.93 -8.93
N ALA A 56 6.95 -1.53 -9.11
CA ALA A 56 6.29 -0.58 -8.21
C ALA A 56 6.08 -1.16 -6.82
N ILE A 57 5.75 -2.46 -6.71
CA ILE A 57 5.57 -3.11 -5.41
C ILE A 57 6.89 -3.17 -4.65
N LEU A 58 7.98 -3.64 -5.26
CA LEU A 58 9.28 -3.69 -4.59
C LEU A 58 9.80 -2.29 -4.27
N SER A 59 9.60 -1.31 -5.17
CA SER A 59 9.97 0.08 -4.92
C SER A 59 9.20 0.69 -3.74
N ALA A 60 7.93 0.33 -3.55
CA ALA A 60 7.16 0.76 -2.40
C ALA A 60 7.65 0.12 -1.08
N VAL A 61 8.04 -1.16 -1.11
CA VAL A 61 8.69 -1.82 0.03
C VAL A 61 9.99 -1.11 0.39
N TYR A 62 10.82 -0.79 -0.61
CA TYR A 62 12.04 0.01 -0.44
C TYR A 62 11.76 1.36 0.22
N SER A 63 10.83 2.14 -0.33
CA SER A 63 10.51 3.48 0.19
C SER A 63 10.01 3.44 1.62
N LYS A 64 9.13 2.50 1.96
CA LYS A 64 8.62 2.34 3.32
C LYS A 64 9.74 2.04 4.32
N ASN A 65 10.62 1.08 4.00
CA ASN A 65 11.75 0.74 4.86
C ASN A 65 12.73 1.91 5.01
N LYS A 66 13.06 2.58 3.89
CA LYS A 66 13.93 3.76 3.87
C LYS A 66 13.39 4.84 4.80
N ASP A 67 12.15 5.26 4.61
CA ASP A 67 11.57 6.37 5.38
C ASP A 67 11.48 6.04 6.87
N GLN A 68 11.05 4.81 7.22
CA GLN A 68 10.96 4.36 8.61
C GLN A 68 12.32 4.34 9.30
N CYS A 69 13.33 3.72 8.66
CA CYS A 69 14.66 3.61 9.25
C CYS A 69 15.36 4.98 9.31
N CYS A 70 15.30 5.78 8.23
CA CYS A 70 15.90 7.12 8.22
C CYS A 70 15.33 8.01 9.32
N ASN A 71 14.02 8.01 9.55
CA ASN A 71 13.42 8.80 10.63
C ASN A 71 13.99 8.41 12.01
N LEU A 72 14.16 7.11 12.25
CA LEU A 72 14.73 6.62 13.51
C LEU A 72 16.23 6.95 13.63
N LEU A 73 17.03 6.73 12.58
CA LEU A 73 18.46 7.04 12.58
C LEU A 73 18.70 8.54 12.76
N ILE A 74 17.93 9.39 12.08
CA ILE A 74 17.99 10.85 12.24
C ILE A 74 17.63 11.27 13.67
N SER A 75 16.59 10.67 14.27
CA SER A 75 16.24 10.95 15.67
C SER A 75 17.33 10.57 16.67
N LYS A 76 18.23 9.64 16.30
CA LYS A 76 19.40 9.24 17.07
C LYS A 76 20.68 10.01 16.69
N GLY A 77 20.62 10.94 15.74
CA GLY A 77 21.79 11.67 15.24
C GLY A 77 22.77 10.80 14.43
N ILE A 78 22.33 9.66 13.90
CA ILE A 78 23.16 8.72 13.15
C ILE A 78 23.18 9.11 11.67
N ASN A 79 24.36 9.08 11.05
CA ASN A 79 24.51 9.29 9.61
C ASN A 79 23.77 8.20 8.81
N ILE A 80 22.86 8.62 7.93
CA ILE A 80 22.04 7.71 7.11
C ILE A 80 22.74 7.21 5.85
N ALA A 81 23.84 7.84 5.40
CA ALA A 81 24.45 7.53 4.12
C ALA A 81 24.87 6.04 3.96
N PRO A 82 25.52 5.39 4.96
CA PRO A 82 25.85 3.97 4.86
C PRO A 82 24.61 3.07 4.73
N PHE A 83 23.56 3.37 5.49
CA PHE A 83 22.29 2.65 5.40
C PHE A 83 21.68 2.78 4.00
N LEU A 84 21.60 4.01 3.47
CA LEU A 84 21.06 4.29 2.13
C LEU A 84 21.82 3.55 1.03
N GLN A 85 23.14 3.45 1.16
CA GLN A 85 23.99 2.71 0.22
C GLN A 85 23.64 1.21 0.23
N GLU A 86 23.54 0.59 1.40
CA GLU A 86 23.29 -0.86 1.52
C GLU A 86 21.87 -1.24 1.05
N ILE A 87 20.84 -0.45 1.38
CA ILE A 87 19.48 -0.71 0.84
C ILE A 87 19.39 -0.41 -0.65
N GLY A 88 20.19 0.55 -1.16
CA GLY A 88 20.29 0.84 -2.59
C GLY A 88 20.85 -0.34 -3.36
N GLU A 89 21.92 -0.95 -2.85
CA GLU A 89 22.51 -2.14 -3.45
C GLU A 89 21.55 -3.34 -3.38
N ALA A 90 20.82 -3.53 -2.26
CA ALA A 90 19.77 -4.54 -2.17
C ALA A 90 18.67 -4.33 -3.21
N ALA A 91 18.25 -3.09 -3.46
CA ALA A 91 17.24 -2.76 -4.45
C ALA A 91 17.72 -3.02 -5.89
N LYS A 92 18.99 -2.70 -6.18
CA LYS A 92 19.62 -3.03 -7.46
C LYS A 92 19.72 -4.54 -7.68
N ASN A 93 20.11 -5.30 -6.66
CA ASN A 93 20.18 -6.76 -6.69
C ASN A 93 18.80 -7.43 -6.81
N ALA A 94 17.74 -6.77 -6.35
CA ALA A 94 16.36 -7.20 -6.58
C ALA A 94 15.88 -6.96 -8.03
N GLY A 95 16.71 -6.37 -8.89
CA GLY A 95 16.41 -6.13 -10.30
C GLY A 95 15.61 -4.85 -10.56
N LEU A 96 15.52 -3.93 -9.59
CA LEU A 96 14.81 -2.67 -9.80
C LEU A 96 15.61 -1.71 -10.69
N PRO A 97 14.96 -1.04 -11.66
CA PRO A 97 15.60 0.05 -12.40
C PRO A 97 15.79 1.28 -11.51
N GLY A 98 16.79 2.09 -11.80
CA GLY A 98 17.11 3.28 -11.00
C GLY A 98 18.41 3.96 -11.41
N THR A 99 18.83 4.92 -10.60
CA THR A 99 20.05 5.69 -10.84
C THR A 99 20.89 5.80 -9.58
N THR A 100 22.21 5.83 -9.74
CA THR A 100 23.15 6.09 -8.64
C THR A 100 23.55 7.56 -8.62
N LYS A 101 23.50 8.19 -7.46
CA LYS A 101 24.05 9.53 -7.20
C LYS A 101 24.82 9.50 -5.88
N ASN A 102 26.04 10.03 -5.87
CA ASN A 102 26.93 10.02 -4.70
C ASN A 102 27.04 8.62 -4.07
N ASP A 103 27.31 7.60 -4.90
CA ASP A 103 27.44 6.19 -4.51
C ASP A 103 26.18 5.53 -3.92
N VAL A 104 25.04 6.21 -3.92
CA VAL A 104 23.75 5.68 -3.47
C VAL A 104 22.85 5.38 -4.66
N PHE A 105 22.54 4.10 -4.88
CA PHE A 105 21.52 3.68 -5.84
C PHE A 105 20.12 3.95 -5.28
N THR A 106 19.24 4.55 -6.08
CA THR A 106 17.83 4.75 -5.75
C THR A 106 16.95 4.21 -6.87
N PRO A 107 15.99 3.30 -6.58
CA PRO A 107 15.00 2.84 -7.56
C PRO A 107 14.22 3.98 -8.17
N SER A 108 13.99 3.97 -9.49
CA SER A 108 13.22 5.01 -10.18
C SER A 108 11.75 5.03 -9.76
N GLY A 109 11.20 3.87 -9.40
CA GLY A 109 9.84 3.73 -8.86
C GLY A 109 9.73 4.05 -7.38
N ALA A 110 10.80 4.51 -6.71
CA ALA A 110 10.77 4.81 -5.29
C ALA A 110 9.73 5.89 -4.98
N GLY A 111 8.66 5.49 -4.30
CA GLY A 111 7.59 6.39 -3.91
C GLY A 111 6.41 5.65 -3.30
N ALA A 112 5.22 6.17 -3.55
CA ALA A 112 3.97 5.55 -3.11
C ALA A 112 3.63 4.32 -3.95
N ASN A 113 3.07 3.29 -3.31
CA ASN A 113 2.49 2.15 -4.00
C ASN A 113 1.28 2.61 -4.83
N PRO A 114 1.25 2.35 -6.16
CA PRO A 114 0.21 2.87 -7.05
C PRO A 114 -1.19 2.35 -6.72
N PHE A 115 -1.30 1.19 -6.06
CA PHE A 115 -2.58 0.59 -5.70
C PHE A 115 -3.15 1.12 -4.37
N ILE A 116 -2.35 1.83 -3.56
CA ILE A 116 -2.84 2.37 -2.27
C ILE A 116 -3.81 3.53 -2.50
N THR A 117 -3.45 4.45 -3.40
CA THR A 117 -4.25 5.65 -3.68
C THR A 117 -5.69 5.30 -4.09
N PRO A 118 -5.96 4.43 -5.08
CA PRO A 118 -7.34 4.09 -5.45
C PRO A 118 -8.13 3.45 -4.30
N LEU A 119 -7.51 2.59 -3.48
CA LEU A 119 -8.19 1.98 -2.34
C LEU A 119 -8.54 2.99 -1.25
N ILE A 120 -7.57 3.82 -0.84
CA ILE A 120 -7.75 4.79 0.24
C ILE A 120 -8.66 5.93 -0.18
N SER A 121 -8.49 6.47 -1.39
CA SER A 121 -9.33 7.56 -1.88
C SER A 121 -10.79 7.12 -2.07
N SER A 122 -11.03 5.93 -2.63
CA SER A 122 -12.39 5.38 -2.76
C SER A 122 -13.04 5.12 -1.39
N ALA A 123 -12.28 4.54 -0.46
CA ALA A 123 -12.78 4.27 0.89
C ALA A 123 -13.05 5.57 1.67
N ASN A 124 -12.18 6.58 1.55
CA ASN A 124 -12.36 7.89 2.16
C ASN A 124 -13.57 8.61 1.56
N SER A 125 -13.73 8.58 0.23
CA SER A 125 -14.88 9.18 -0.45
C SER A 125 -16.20 8.52 -0.02
N LYS A 126 -16.22 7.20 0.17
CA LYS A 126 -17.42 6.46 0.56
C LYS A 126 -17.73 6.54 2.05
N TYR A 127 -16.70 6.56 2.90
CA TYR A 127 -16.82 6.58 4.36
C TYR A 127 -15.99 7.68 5.03
N PRO A 128 -16.19 8.99 4.72
CA PRO A 128 -15.31 10.07 5.19
C PRO A 128 -15.13 10.10 6.72
N ARG A 129 -16.19 9.78 7.47
CA ARG A 129 -16.18 9.76 8.95
C ARG A 129 -15.18 8.76 9.54
N MET A 130 -14.82 7.70 8.81
CA MET A 130 -13.84 6.69 9.23
C MET A 130 -12.39 7.12 8.97
N PHE A 131 -12.20 8.23 8.26
CA PHE A 131 -10.88 8.74 7.88
C PHE A 131 -10.57 10.10 8.53
N ILE A 132 -11.35 10.55 9.51
CA ILE A 132 -11.03 11.80 10.25
C ILE A 132 -9.80 11.58 11.16
N ASN A 133 -9.73 10.43 11.81
CA ASN A 133 -8.67 10.13 12.78
C ASN A 133 -7.41 9.57 12.10
N GLN A 134 -6.25 10.15 12.38
CA GLN A 134 -4.97 9.73 11.79
C GLN A 134 -4.59 8.27 12.10
N HIS A 135 -4.87 7.77 13.30
CA HIS A 135 -4.61 6.35 13.62
C HIS A 135 -5.50 5.41 12.81
N GLN A 136 -6.77 5.78 12.56
CA GLN A 136 -7.64 5.01 11.68
C GLN A 136 -7.16 5.04 10.24
N GLN A 137 -6.77 6.21 9.72
CA GLN A 137 -6.18 6.33 8.38
C GLN A 137 -4.95 5.42 8.23
N ALA A 138 -4.03 5.46 9.19
CA ALA A 138 -2.85 4.61 9.21
C ALA A 138 -3.21 3.12 9.27
N SER A 139 -4.21 2.74 10.08
CA SER A 139 -4.69 1.36 10.18
C SER A 139 -5.28 0.86 8.85
N PHE A 140 -6.07 1.68 8.15
CA PHE A 140 -6.59 1.33 6.82
C PHE A 140 -5.49 1.24 5.77
N LYS A 141 -4.49 2.13 5.82
CA LYS A 141 -3.32 2.05 4.94
C LYS A 141 -2.54 0.74 5.15
N ILE A 142 -2.28 0.34 6.40
CA ILE A 142 -1.63 -0.94 6.71
C ILE A 142 -2.44 -2.13 6.17
N TYR A 143 -3.78 -2.08 6.33
CA TYR A 143 -4.64 -3.13 5.78
C TYR A 143 -4.58 -3.17 4.25
N ALA A 144 -4.62 -2.02 3.58
CA ALA A 144 -4.50 -1.90 2.12
C ALA A 144 -3.19 -2.51 1.62
N GLU A 145 -2.08 -2.13 2.24
CA GLU A 145 -0.74 -2.67 1.92
C GLU A 145 -0.73 -4.20 2.03
N LYS A 146 -1.32 -4.74 3.10
CA LYS A 146 -1.40 -6.19 3.33
C LYS A 146 -2.16 -6.91 2.21
N ILE A 147 -3.39 -6.45 1.88
CA ILE A 147 -4.20 -7.13 0.87
C ILE A 147 -3.59 -7.01 -0.54
N ILE A 148 -2.94 -5.88 -0.85
CA ILE A 148 -2.21 -5.70 -2.10
C ILE A 148 -1.03 -6.69 -2.17
N MET A 149 -0.22 -6.79 -1.11
CA MET A 149 0.91 -7.73 -1.07
C MET A 149 0.46 -9.18 -1.29
N THR A 150 -0.69 -9.57 -0.73
CA THR A 150 -1.27 -10.90 -0.98
C THR A 150 -1.72 -11.07 -2.44
N GLU A 151 -2.40 -10.07 -3.01
CA GLU A 151 -2.91 -10.16 -4.38
C GLU A 151 -1.79 -10.19 -5.43
N VAL A 152 -0.70 -9.46 -5.20
CA VAL A 152 0.43 -9.37 -6.15
C VAL A 152 1.47 -10.47 -5.99
N ALA A 153 1.48 -11.23 -4.89
CA ALA A 153 2.49 -12.26 -4.64
C ALA A 153 2.66 -13.27 -5.79
N PRO A 154 1.58 -13.77 -6.44
CA PRO A 154 1.72 -14.72 -7.55
C PRO A 154 2.45 -14.15 -8.77
N LEU A 155 2.50 -12.82 -8.97
CA LEU A 155 3.21 -12.21 -10.10
C LEU A 155 4.74 -12.42 -10.01
N PHE A 156 5.24 -12.84 -8.84
CA PHE A 156 6.66 -13.06 -8.58
C PHE A 156 7.07 -14.53 -8.72
N ASN A 157 6.13 -15.48 -8.84
CA ASN A 157 6.43 -16.92 -8.81
C ASN A 157 7.32 -17.40 -9.97
N GLU A 158 7.25 -16.75 -11.12
CA GLU A 158 7.96 -17.16 -12.34
C GLU A 158 9.02 -16.14 -12.78
N CYS A 159 9.43 -15.23 -11.88
CA CYS A 159 10.44 -14.22 -12.19
C CYS A 159 11.64 -14.30 -11.24
N ALA A 160 12.78 -13.77 -11.67
CA ALA A 160 13.99 -13.74 -10.85
C ALA A 160 13.94 -12.69 -9.72
N MET A 161 12.94 -11.80 -9.70
CA MET A 161 12.79 -10.82 -8.64
C MET A 161 12.34 -11.50 -7.33
N PRO A 162 12.83 -11.05 -6.16
CA PRO A 162 12.34 -11.55 -4.89
C PRO A 162 10.86 -11.24 -4.70
N THR A 163 10.15 -12.06 -3.93
CA THR A 163 8.79 -11.72 -3.52
C THR A 163 8.80 -10.46 -2.63
N PRO A 164 7.68 -9.71 -2.53
CA PRO A 164 7.62 -8.53 -1.66
C PRO A 164 7.98 -8.83 -0.21
N GLN A 165 7.61 -10.01 0.30
CA GLN A 165 7.95 -10.45 1.66
C GLN A 165 9.44 -10.76 1.82
N GLN A 166 10.06 -11.45 0.85
CA GLN A 166 11.50 -11.72 0.89
C GLN A 166 12.30 -10.43 0.84
N PHE A 167 11.92 -9.50 -0.04
CA PHE A 167 12.59 -8.22 -0.15
C PHE A 167 12.40 -7.35 1.10
N GLN A 168 11.21 -7.35 1.68
CA GLN A 168 10.95 -6.69 2.97
C GLN A 168 11.90 -7.23 4.06
N LEU A 169 12.03 -8.55 4.18
CA LEU A 169 12.91 -9.17 5.19
C LEU A 169 14.39 -8.80 4.98
N ILE A 170 14.86 -8.75 3.72
CA ILE A 170 16.22 -8.32 3.39
C ILE A 170 16.44 -6.88 3.88
N LEU A 171 15.52 -5.98 3.58
CA LEU A 171 15.61 -4.57 3.96
C LEU A 171 15.49 -4.35 5.47
N GLU A 172 14.63 -5.11 6.15
CA GLU A 172 14.49 -5.08 7.61
C GLU A 172 15.76 -5.56 8.32
N ASN A 173 16.42 -6.60 7.80
CA ASN A 173 17.70 -7.07 8.32
C ASN A 173 18.80 -6.01 8.19
N ILE A 174 18.85 -5.32 7.04
CA ILE A 174 19.76 -4.18 6.84
C ILE A 174 19.41 -3.06 7.83
N ALA A 175 18.13 -2.68 7.96
CA ALA A 175 17.72 -1.64 8.89
C ALA A 175 18.11 -1.97 10.35
N ASN A 176 17.85 -3.20 10.80
CA ASN A 176 18.17 -3.66 12.15
C ASN A 176 19.68 -3.58 12.45
N LYS A 177 20.54 -3.91 11.47
CA LYS A 177 22.00 -3.74 11.58
C LYS A 177 22.38 -2.31 11.93
N TYR A 178 21.73 -1.28 11.37
CA TYR A 178 22.03 0.12 11.66
C TYR A 178 21.33 0.66 12.91
N ILE A 179 20.15 0.13 13.24
CA ILE A 179 19.39 0.54 14.43
C ILE A 179 20.01 0.00 15.72
N GLN A 180 20.55 -1.23 15.68
CA GLN A 180 21.07 -1.96 16.85
C GLN A 180 22.57 -1.74 17.07
N ASN A 181 23.38 -1.57 16.02
CA ASN A 181 24.84 -1.36 16.16
C ASN A 181 25.21 0.09 16.48
N THR A 182 24.38 0.80 17.25
CA THR A 182 24.74 2.11 17.78
C THR A 182 25.07 1.97 19.27
N PRO A 183 26.33 2.23 19.70
CA PRO A 183 26.68 2.27 21.12
C PRO A 183 25.94 3.38 21.88
#